data_AF-V7D669-F1
#
_entry.id   AF-V7D669-F1
#
_cell.length_a   1.000
_cell.length_b   1.000
_cell.length_c   1.000
_cell.angle_alpha   90.00
_cell.angle_beta   90.00
_cell.angle_gamma   90.00
#
_symmetry.space_group_name_H-M   'P 1'
#
loop_
_entity.id
_entity.type
_entity.pdbx_description
1 polymer ?
#
loop_
_entity_poly.entity_id
_entity_poly.type
_entity_poly.pdbx_seq_one_letter_code
_entity_poly.pdbx_strand_id
1 'polypeptide(L)'
;ANGEYLKDDQGGILLPRLDSTSLKGFINGTGGRYRHARIDDLDLRGLGLFDSPRTGRNDGQTLQLDSWADQGYWLLLPLLLLAACAGRRGWLFCLPLLLALPQPSQAFEFNDLWLRPDQQGQRLLEQNRPASAARHFQDPQWRGMALYQAGDYAGAAEAFSQGDTAAAHYNRGNALARGGELEAALDAYEQALERQPDLQAALDNQALVQQLLQQREATAEEQPASSDTQGTPGSETEGNSSSASSPAQGTPGNDEQASAEQPGEGSSNSQVTPGNQAGADDSVTQPPQRPVSTSLDTEQRQALEQWLREIPDNPAELLRRKFWYEQQLHQETSR
;
A
#
# COMPACT_ATOMS: atom_id res chain seq x y z
N ALA A 1 -8.96 -14.51 -76.42
CA ALA A 1 -8.40 -15.13 -77.63
C ALA A 1 -9.14 -16.45 -77.85
N ASN A 2 -9.74 -16.64 -79.03
CA ASN A 2 -10.81 -17.63 -79.26
C ASN A 2 -10.30 -19.06 -79.54
N GLY A 3 -9.08 -19.40 -79.12
CA GLY A 3 -8.51 -20.75 -79.25
C GLY A 3 -8.19 -21.23 -80.68
N GLU A 4 -8.46 -20.43 -81.71
CA GLU A 4 -8.19 -20.79 -83.10
C GLU A 4 -6.69 -20.64 -83.44
N TYR A 5 -6.17 -21.58 -84.23
CA TYR A 5 -4.80 -21.53 -84.74
C TYR A 5 -4.63 -20.40 -85.76
N LEU A 6 -3.46 -19.76 -85.75
CA LEU A 6 -3.08 -18.79 -86.78
C LEU A 6 -3.06 -19.49 -88.14
N LYS A 7 -3.69 -18.90 -89.16
CA LYS A 7 -3.72 -19.45 -90.53
C LYS A 7 -2.99 -18.51 -91.49
N ASP A 8 -2.33 -19.07 -92.50
CA ASP A 8 -1.79 -18.29 -93.62
C ASP A 8 -2.91 -17.87 -94.59
N ASP A 9 -2.55 -17.04 -95.58
CA ASP A 9 -3.47 -16.54 -96.62
C ASP A 9 -4.04 -17.67 -97.52
N GLN A 10 -3.56 -18.90 -97.38
CA GLN A 10 -4.05 -20.10 -98.08
C GLN A 10 -4.80 -21.08 -97.16
N GLY A 11 -5.06 -20.69 -95.90
CA GLY A 11 -5.81 -21.47 -94.93
C GLY A 11 -5.00 -22.56 -94.22
N GLY A 12 -3.69 -22.63 -94.43
CA GLY A 12 -2.77 -23.53 -93.74
C GLY A 12 -2.51 -23.10 -92.29
N ILE A 13 -2.39 -24.06 -91.38
CA ILE A 13 -2.10 -23.76 -89.97
C ILE A 13 -0.65 -23.31 -89.82
N LEU A 14 -0.44 -22.07 -89.38
CA LEU A 14 0.86 -21.52 -89.01
C LEU A 14 1.15 -21.82 -87.54
N LEU A 15 2.16 -22.64 -87.29
CA LEU A 15 2.80 -22.74 -85.98
C LEU A 15 3.97 -21.76 -85.93
N PRO A 16 3.84 -20.60 -85.29
CA PRO A 16 4.97 -19.69 -85.13
C PRO A 16 6.06 -20.39 -84.33
N ARG A 17 7.22 -20.58 -84.95
CA ARG A 17 8.43 -21.04 -84.25
C ARG A 17 9.22 -19.84 -83.78
N LEU A 18 9.81 -19.96 -82.60
CA LEU A 18 10.73 -18.95 -82.10
C LEU A 18 11.99 -18.93 -82.97
N ASP A 19 12.32 -17.78 -83.55
CA ASP A 19 13.59 -17.57 -84.23
C ASP A 19 14.71 -17.34 -83.20
N SER A 20 15.28 -18.44 -82.73
CA SER A 20 16.37 -18.44 -81.75
C SER A 20 17.66 -17.82 -82.28
N THR A 21 17.86 -17.76 -83.59
CA THR A 21 19.10 -17.29 -84.21
C THR A 21 19.16 -15.77 -84.18
N SER A 22 18.10 -15.11 -84.66
CA SER A 22 17.99 -13.65 -84.62
C SER A 22 17.97 -13.14 -83.17
N LEU A 23 17.26 -13.84 -82.28
CA LEU A 23 17.21 -13.50 -80.86
C LEU A 23 18.60 -13.57 -80.22
N LYS A 24 19.37 -14.64 -80.47
CA LYS A 24 20.73 -14.80 -79.95
C LYS A 24 21.67 -13.70 -80.47
N GLY A 25 21.54 -13.32 -81.74
CA GLY A 25 22.27 -12.18 -82.31
C GLY A 25 21.97 -10.87 -81.58
N PHE A 26 20.69 -10.57 -81.35
CA PHE A 26 20.24 -9.38 -80.63
C PHE A 26 20.75 -9.35 -79.17
N ILE A 27 20.67 -10.48 -78.46
CA ILE A 27 21.11 -10.59 -77.07
C ILE A 27 22.63 -10.36 -76.96
N ASN A 28 23.41 -10.95 -77.86
CA ASN A 28 24.86 -10.75 -77.90
C ASN A 28 25.23 -9.28 -78.18
N GLY A 29 24.44 -8.56 -78.99
CA GLY A 29 24.66 -7.14 -79.26
C GLY A 29 24.28 -6.21 -78.11
N THR A 30 23.36 -6.62 -77.24
CA THR A 30 22.86 -5.82 -76.10
C THR A 30 23.48 -6.20 -74.76
N GLY A 31 24.28 -7.28 -74.72
CA GLY A 31 24.83 -7.82 -73.47
C GLY A 31 23.77 -8.44 -72.54
N GLY A 32 22.58 -8.73 -73.06
CA GLY A 32 21.47 -9.30 -72.30
C GLY A 32 21.69 -10.78 -71.93
N ARG A 33 20.81 -11.32 -71.08
CA ARG A 33 20.73 -12.75 -70.78
C ARG A 33 19.38 -13.31 -71.21
N TYR A 34 19.38 -14.48 -71.83
CA TYR A 34 18.17 -15.18 -72.26
C TYR A 34 18.20 -16.63 -71.81
N ARG A 35 17.05 -17.12 -71.34
CA ARG A 35 16.81 -18.51 -70.96
C ARG A 35 15.45 -18.92 -71.50
N HIS A 36 15.34 -20.15 -72.01
CA HIS A 36 14.03 -20.72 -72.34
C HIS A 36 13.26 -20.99 -71.06
N ALA A 37 11.96 -20.68 -71.07
CA ALA A 37 11.07 -21.00 -69.97
C ALA A 37 11.10 -22.50 -69.68
N ARG A 38 11.28 -22.86 -68.42
CA ARG A 38 11.22 -24.24 -67.94
C ARG A 38 10.09 -24.41 -66.94
N ILE A 39 9.74 -25.66 -66.70
CA ILE A 39 8.77 -26.03 -65.65
C ILE A 39 9.43 -25.94 -64.26
N ASP A 40 10.76 -26.04 -64.21
CA ASP A 40 11.56 -25.86 -63.00
C ASP A 40 12.14 -24.44 -62.90
N ASP A 41 12.78 -24.14 -61.78
CA ASP A 41 13.33 -22.79 -61.50
C ASP A 41 14.73 -22.54 -62.11
N LEU A 42 15.25 -23.44 -62.96
CA LEU A 42 16.62 -23.32 -63.48
C LEU A 42 16.79 -22.13 -64.44
N ASP A 43 15.73 -21.77 -65.16
CA ASP A 43 15.68 -20.60 -66.02
C ASP A 43 15.77 -19.30 -65.22
N LEU A 44 14.99 -19.19 -64.14
CA LEU A 44 14.94 -18.07 -63.22
C LEU A 44 16.27 -17.92 -62.43
N ARG A 45 16.84 -19.04 -61.96
CA ARG A 45 18.20 -19.05 -61.37
C ARG A 45 19.27 -18.65 -62.38
N GLY A 46 19.16 -19.13 -63.62
CA GLY A 46 20.06 -18.77 -64.70
C GLY A 46 19.99 -17.29 -65.11
N LEU A 47 18.89 -16.60 -64.80
CA LEU A 47 18.71 -15.15 -64.95
C LEU A 47 19.20 -14.36 -63.73
N GLY A 48 19.56 -15.04 -62.64
CA GLY A 48 20.00 -14.41 -61.39
C GLY A 48 18.87 -13.73 -60.62
N LEU A 49 17.61 -14.09 -60.85
CA LEU A 49 16.44 -13.49 -60.17
C LEU A 49 16.36 -13.82 -58.68
N PHE A 50 16.99 -14.94 -58.27
CA PHE A 50 17.07 -15.37 -56.88
C PHE A 50 18.40 -15.06 -56.21
N ASP A 51 19.36 -14.49 -56.95
CA ASP A 51 20.56 -13.97 -56.32
C ASP A 51 20.13 -12.80 -55.43
N SER A 52 20.40 -12.88 -54.13
CA SER A 52 20.23 -11.73 -53.23
C SER A 52 20.92 -10.53 -53.85
N PRO A 53 20.31 -9.32 -53.82
CA PRO A 53 20.86 -8.17 -54.51
C PRO A 53 22.30 -7.97 -54.05
N ARG A 54 23.25 -8.31 -54.92
CA ARG A 54 24.66 -7.99 -54.71
C ARG A 54 24.71 -6.48 -54.69
N THR A 55 24.84 -5.91 -53.49
CA THR A 55 25.25 -4.54 -53.18
C THR A 55 25.17 -3.63 -54.38
N GLY A 56 24.02 -2.98 -54.53
CA GLY A 56 23.78 -1.98 -55.56
C GLY A 56 24.97 -1.04 -55.65
N ARG A 57 25.47 -0.87 -56.87
CA ARG A 57 26.40 0.21 -57.20
C ARG A 57 25.71 1.51 -56.78
N ASN A 58 26.29 2.16 -55.77
CA ASN A 58 25.69 3.27 -55.07
C ASN A 58 25.86 4.55 -55.92
N ASP A 59 24.94 4.77 -56.87
CA ASP A 59 24.86 6.00 -57.67
C ASP A 59 24.06 7.12 -56.93
N GLY A 60 24.07 7.12 -55.60
CA GLY A 60 23.60 8.26 -54.78
C GLY A 60 22.09 8.50 -54.74
N GLN A 61 21.27 7.62 -55.33
CA GLN A 61 19.82 7.65 -55.16
C GLN A 61 19.39 6.51 -54.23
N THR A 62 19.14 6.83 -52.97
CA THR A 62 18.54 5.92 -51.99
C THR A 62 17.08 5.69 -52.35
N LEU A 63 16.79 4.68 -53.16
CA LEU A 63 15.43 4.19 -53.33
C LEU A 63 15.05 3.45 -52.05
N GLN A 64 14.41 4.14 -51.10
CA GLN A 64 13.76 3.51 -49.96
C GLN A 64 12.57 2.70 -50.49
N LEU A 65 12.77 1.40 -50.64
CA LEU A 65 11.66 0.48 -50.81
C LEU A 65 11.11 0.19 -49.40
N ASP A 66 9.90 0.67 -49.13
CA ASP A 66 9.13 0.34 -47.92
C ASP A 66 8.88 -1.17 -47.90
N SER A 67 9.79 -1.92 -47.28
CA SER A 67 9.56 -3.33 -46.96
C SER A 67 8.70 -3.39 -45.70
N TRP A 68 7.42 -3.68 -45.86
CA TRP A 68 6.54 -3.98 -44.73
C TRP A 68 7.07 -5.23 -44.03
N ALA A 69 7.66 -5.04 -42.86
CA ALA A 69 8.12 -6.14 -42.02
C ALA A 69 6.90 -6.74 -41.31
N ASP A 70 6.40 -7.87 -41.82
CA ASP A 70 5.31 -8.59 -41.15
C ASP A 70 5.83 -9.24 -39.86
N GLN A 71 5.50 -8.63 -38.72
CA GLN A 71 5.77 -9.13 -37.38
C GLN A 71 4.53 -9.77 -36.73
N GLY A 72 3.50 -10.10 -37.53
CA GLY A 72 2.25 -10.68 -37.05
C GLY A 72 2.42 -12.05 -36.34
N TYR A 73 3.56 -12.72 -36.53
CA TYR A 73 3.87 -13.97 -35.84
C TYR A 73 3.97 -13.82 -34.31
N TRP A 74 4.26 -12.63 -33.78
CA TRP A 74 4.19 -12.38 -32.34
C TRP A 74 2.78 -12.51 -31.77
N LEU A 75 1.75 -12.26 -32.59
CA LEU A 75 0.34 -12.43 -32.20
C LEU A 75 -0.08 -13.90 -32.13
N LEU A 76 0.71 -14.84 -32.69
CA LEU A 76 0.42 -16.26 -32.55
C LEU A 76 0.59 -16.77 -31.12
N LEU A 77 1.51 -16.22 -30.32
CA LEU A 77 1.71 -16.64 -28.93
C LEU A 77 0.48 -16.42 -28.04
N PRO A 78 -0.13 -15.20 -27.97
CA PRO A 78 -1.36 -15.00 -27.22
C PRO A 78 -2.56 -15.72 -27.85
N LEU A 79 -2.62 -15.84 -29.17
CA LEU A 79 -3.69 -16.57 -29.87
C LEU A 79 -3.65 -18.08 -29.53
N LEU A 80 -2.46 -18.67 -29.42
CA LEU A 80 -2.26 -20.07 -29.07
C LEU A 80 -2.71 -20.34 -27.63
N LEU A 81 -2.42 -19.43 -26.69
CA LEU A 81 -2.93 -19.51 -25.31
C LEU A 81 -4.47 -19.53 -25.29
N LEU A 82 -5.11 -18.61 -26.02
CA LEU A 82 -6.56 -18.55 -26.17
C LEU A 82 -7.14 -19.81 -26.82
N ALA A 83 -6.49 -20.33 -27.86
CA ALA A 83 -6.89 -21.56 -28.54
C ALA A 83 -6.73 -22.80 -27.63
N ALA A 84 -5.67 -22.85 -26.81
CA ALA A 84 -5.47 -23.90 -25.81
C ALA A 84 -6.58 -23.89 -24.75
N CYS A 85 -7.03 -22.71 -24.32
CA CYS A 85 -8.19 -22.55 -23.44
C CYS A 85 -9.51 -22.95 -24.11
N ALA A 86 -9.64 -22.74 -25.43
CA ALA A 86 -10.83 -23.10 -26.21
C ALA A 86 -10.95 -24.61 -26.48
N GLY A 87 -9.85 -25.37 -26.38
CA GLY A 87 -9.81 -26.82 -26.64
C GLY A 87 -10.57 -27.69 -25.64
N ARG A 88 -10.99 -27.15 -24.49
CA ARG A 88 -11.71 -27.89 -23.45
C ARG A 88 -13.14 -27.38 -23.32
N ARG A 89 -14.09 -28.14 -23.89
CA ARG A 89 -15.54 -27.88 -23.80
C ARG A 89 -15.94 -27.70 -22.32
N GLY A 90 -16.29 -26.47 -21.93
CA GLY A 90 -16.81 -26.15 -20.59
C GLY A 90 -16.07 -25.06 -19.80
N TRP A 91 -14.86 -24.62 -20.21
CA TRP A 91 -14.15 -23.58 -19.43
C TRP A 91 -14.85 -22.21 -19.46
N LEU A 92 -15.53 -21.86 -20.55
CA LEU A 92 -16.37 -20.65 -20.63
C LEU A 92 -17.51 -20.64 -19.59
N PHE A 93 -17.96 -21.82 -19.14
CA PHE A 93 -18.97 -21.94 -18.07
C PHE A 93 -18.38 -21.71 -16.67
N CYS A 94 -17.06 -21.89 -16.50
CA CYS A 94 -16.36 -21.61 -15.24
C CYS A 94 -15.96 -20.13 -15.10
N LEU A 95 -15.94 -19.36 -16.20
CA LEU A 95 -15.58 -17.95 -16.22
C LEU A 95 -16.50 -17.06 -15.34
N PRO A 96 -17.84 -17.21 -15.37
CA PRO A 96 -18.71 -16.48 -14.44
C PRO A 96 -18.57 -16.97 -12.98
N LEU A 97 -18.23 -18.25 -12.76
CA LEU A 97 -17.99 -18.79 -11.41
C LEU A 97 -16.73 -18.20 -10.76
N LEU A 98 -15.72 -17.87 -11.58
CA LEU A 98 -14.50 -17.18 -11.16
C LEU A 98 -14.74 -15.71 -10.74
N LEU A 99 -15.74 -15.07 -11.33
CA LEU A 99 -16.16 -13.70 -10.96
C LEU A 99 -17.04 -13.64 -9.70
N ALA A 100 -17.60 -14.78 -9.29
CA ALA A 100 -18.48 -14.90 -8.12
C ALA A 100 -17.75 -15.34 -6.83
N LEU A 101 -16.45 -15.63 -6.89
CA LEU A 101 -15.63 -15.84 -5.71
C LEU A 101 -15.35 -14.48 -5.06
N PRO A 102 -15.50 -14.33 -3.72
CA PRO A 102 -15.07 -13.11 -3.05
C PRO A 102 -13.57 -12.99 -3.25
N GLN A 103 -13.16 -12.07 -4.14
CA GLN A 103 -11.75 -11.79 -4.33
C GLN A 103 -11.25 -11.18 -3.02
N PRO A 104 -10.21 -11.74 -2.37
CA PRO A 104 -9.49 -10.96 -1.37
C PRO A 104 -9.02 -9.70 -2.10
N SER A 105 -9.37 -8.53 -1.58
CA SER A 105 -8.88 -7.26 -2.11
C SER A 105 -7.37 -7.18 -1.88
N GLN A 106 -6.62 -7.86 -2.73
CA GLN A 106 -5.18 -7.72 -2.85
C GLN A 106 -5.01 -6.43 -3.64
N ALA A 107 -4.75 -5.33 -2.93
CA ALA A 107 -4.43 -4.04 -3.54
C ALA A 107 -3.05 -4.17 -4.18
N PHE A 108 -3.00 -4.76 -5.37
CA PHE A 108 -1.80 -4.84 -6.17
C PHE A 108 -1.49 -3.44 -6.68
N GLU A 109 -0.48 -2.79 -6.11
CA GLU A 109 0.04 -1.54 -6.64
C GLU A 109 1.18 -1.84 -7.60
N PHE A 110 1.31 -1.05 -8.67
CA PHE A 110 2.44 -1.21 -9.59
C PHE A 110 3.77 -1.21 -8.84
N ASN A 111 3.93 -0.42 -7.78
CA ASN A 111 5.15 -0.40 -6.98
C ASN A 111 5.55 -1.76 -6.37
N ASP A 112 4.60 -2.67 -6.11
CA ASP A 112 4.86 -3.98 -5.51
C ASP A 112 5.67 -4.90 -6.43
N LEU A 113 5.64 -4.65 -7.75
CA LEU A 113 6.44 -5.40 -8.74
C LEU A 113 7.94 -5.11 -8.63
N TRP A 114 8.31 -3.90 -8.21
CA TRP A 114 9.70 -3.43 -8.19
C TRP A 114 10.26 -3.27 -6.77
N LEU A 115 9.39 -3.09 -5.77
CA LEU A 115 9.78 -2.78 -4.40
C LEU A 115 9.14 -3.69 -3.39
N ARG A 116 9.97 -4.25 -2.50
CA ARG A 116 9.49 -4.98 -1.33
C ARG A 116 8.74 -4.03 -0.39
N PRO A 117 7.69 -4.51 0.32
CA PRO A 117 6.91 -3.69 1.26
C PRO A 117 7.77 -2.95 2.29
N ASP A 118 8.83 -3.57 2.79
CA ASP A 118 9.74 -2.93 3.76
C ASP A 118 10.51 -1.74 3.16
N GLN A 119 10.87 -1.82 1.87
CA GLN A 119 11.51 -0.70 1.17
C GLN A 119 10.52 0.43 0.92
N GLN A 120 9.25 0.10 0.66
CA GLN A 120 8.20 1.10 0.53
C GLN A 120 7.96 1.80 1.88
N GLY A 121 7.87 1.03 2.97
CA GLY A 121 7.77 1.54 4.33
C GLY A 121 8.95 2.46 4.70
N GLN A 122 10.18 2.05 4.37
CA GLN A 122 11.36 2.89 4.62
C GLN A 122 11.32 4.22 3.87
N ARG A 123 10.92 4.23 2.59
CA ARG A 123 10.76 5.49 1.83
C ARG A 123 9.68 6.38 2.42
N LEU A 124 8.61 5.81 2.96
CA LEU A 124 7.59 6.58 3.65
C LEU A 124 8.12 7.20 4.94
N LEU A 125 8.99 6.51 5.68
CA LEU A 125 9.69 7.09 6.84
C LEU A 125 10.61 8.25 6.42
N GLU A 126 11.37 8.10 5.34
CA GLU A 126 12.21 9.17 4.78
C GLU A 126 11.38 10.40 4.34
N GLN A 127 10.13 10.19 3.94
CA GLN A 127 9.18 11.24 3.60
C GLN A 127 8.42 11.81 4.82
N ASN A 128 8.81 11.46 6.05
CA ASN A 128 8.12 11.83 7.29
C ASN A 128 6.63 11.40 7.32
N ARG A 129 6.32 10.21 6.78
CA ARG A 129 4.98 9.60 6.80
C ARG A 129 4.97 8.28 7.59
N PRO A 130 5.23 8.33 8.92
CA PRO A 130 5.39 7.13 9.73
C PRO A 130 4.11 6.29 9.89
N ALA A 131 2.95 6.93 10.00
CA ALA A 131 1.66 6.22 10.11
C ALA A 131 1.34 5.40 8.85
N SER A 132 1.69 5.92 7.67
CA SER A 132 1.56 5.18 6.42
C SER A 132 2.59 4.06 6.34
N ALA A 133 3.85 4.34 6.70
CA ALA A 133 4.93 3.36 6.69
C ALA A 133 4.60 2.11 7.53
N ALA A 134 3.98 2.29 8.70
CA ALA A 134 3.56 1.20 9.59
C ALA A 134 2.64 0.18 8.91
N ARG A 135 1.87 0.59 7.88
CA ARG A 135 0.96 -0.31 7.14
C ARG A 135 1.69 -1.18 6.11
N HIS A 136 2.87 -0.75 5.65
CA HIS A 136 3.67 -1.48 4.68
C HIS A 136 4.63 -2.48 5.33
N PHE A 137 5.03 -2.26 6.58
CA PHE A 137 5.93 -3.18 7.28
C PHE A 137 5.21 -4.47 7.67
N GLN A 138 5.76 -5.60 7.22
CA GLN A 138 5.31 -6.92 7.64
C GLN A 138 5.97 -7.36 8.95
N ASP A 139 7.24 -6.97 9.16
CA ASP A 139 7.95 -7.25 10.41
C ASP A 139 7.31 -6.44 11.57
N PRO A 140 6.85 -7.10 12.64
CA PRO A 140 6.25 -6.42 13.80
C PRO A 140 7.16 -5.38 14.44
N GLN A 141 8.48 -5.59 14.41
CA GLN A 141 9.46 -4.66 14.99
C GLN A 141 9.56 -3.38 14.16
N TRP A 142 9.56 -3.47 12.83
CA TRP A 142 9.59 -2.29 11.97
C TRP A 142 8.26 -1.55 11.97
N ARG A 143 7.16 -2.29 12.00
CA ARG A 143 5.84 -1.71 12.22
C ARG A 143 5.78 -0.96 13.54
N GLY A 144 6.26 -1.55 14.63
CA GLY A 144 6.32 -0.91 15.95
C GLY A 144 7.14 0.38 15.95
N MET A 145 8.30 0.38 15.30
CA MET A 145 9.13 1.57 15.14
C MET A 145 8.42 2.69 14.36
N ALA A 146 7.74 2.34 13.28
CA ALA A 146 6.97 3.30 12.49
C ALA A 146 5.76 3.86 13.26
N LEU A 147 5.06 3.02 14.03
CA LEU A 147 3.97 3.46 14.91
C LEU A 147 4.48 4.37 16.03
N TYR A 148 5.63 4.04 16.61
CA TYR A 148 6.29 4.85 17.64
C TYR A 148 6.63 6.24 17.10
N GLN A 149 7.23 6.33 15.90
CA GLN A 149 7.52 7.60 15.24
C GLN A 149 6.25 8.36 14.84
N ALA A 150 5.14 7.67 14.60
CA ALA A 150 3.84 8.28 14.35
C ALA A 150 3.16 8.81 15.63
N GLY A 151 3.71 8.53 16.82
CA GLY A 151 3.11 8.86 18.11
C GLY A 151 2.02 7.88 18.56
N ASP A 152 1.79 6.80 17.81
CA ASP A 152 0.89 5.71 18.21
C ASP A 152 1.64 4.74 19.13
N TYR A 153 1.82 5.16 20.38
CA TYR A 153 2.59 4.42 21.36
C TYR A 153 1.91 3.12 21.79
N ALA A 154 0.58 3.09 21.86
CA ALA A 154 -0.17 1.88 22.17
C ALA A 154 -0.01 0.83 21.05
N GLY A 155 -0.20 1.23 19.79
CA GLY A 155 0.02 0.35 18.64
C GLY A 155 1.48 -0.09 18.52
N ALA A 156 2.43 0.78 18.86
CA ALA A 156 3.84 0.43 18.90
C ALA A 156 4.14 -0.65 19.95
N ALA A 157 3.64 -0.48 21.18
CA ALA A 157 3.81 -1.46 22.25
C ALA A 157 3.22 -2.84 21.88
N GLU A 158 2.04 -2.86 21.25
CA GLU A 158 1.42 -4.08 20.74
C GLU A 158 2.29 -4.74 19.65
N ALA A 159 2.77 -3.98 18.68
CA ALA A 159 3.62 -4.51 17.62
C ALA A 159 4.95 -5.06 18.16
N PHE A 160 5.57 -4.38 19.13
CA PHE A 160 6.80 -4.85 19.76
C PHE A 160 6.59 -6.11 20.62
N SER A 161 5.42 -6.28 21.23
CA SER A 161 5.09 -7.45 22.06
C SER A 161 5.12 -8.79 21.30
N GLN A 162 5.06 -8.76 19.97
CA GLN A 162 5.14 -9.96 19.13
C GLN A 162 6.56 -10.54 19.02
N GLY A 163 7.59 -9.77 19.41
CA GLY A 163 8.98 -10.22 19.42
C GLY A 163 9.45 -10.60 20.81
N ASP A 164 10.30 -11.63 20.92
CA ASP A 164 10.85 -12.11 22.18
C ASP A 164 12.36 -11.84 22.35
N THR A 165 12.81 -10.68 21.88
CA THR A 165 14.23 -10.28 21.98
C THR A 165 14.39 -9.17 23.01
N ALA A 166 15.59 -9.02 23.58
CA ALA A 166 15.88 -7.91 24.49
C ALA A 166 15.52 -6.54 23.85
N ALA A 167 15.83 -6.37 22.56
CA ALA A 167 15.49 -5.17 21.80
C ALA A 167 13.97 -4.95 21.67
N ALA A 168 13.19 -6.01 21.44
CA ALA A 168 11.74 -5.92 21.33
C ALA A 168 11.10 -5.47 22.65
N HIS A 169 11.51 -6.06 23.77
CA HIS A 169 11.04 -5.70 25.10
C HIS A 169 11.48 -4.29 25.51
N TYR A 170 12.72 -3.91 25.20
CA TYR A 170 13.21 -2.54 25.41
C TYR A 170 12.39 -1.51 24.62
N ASN A 171 12.13 -1.79 23.34
CA ASN A 171 11.34 -0.92 22.47
C ASN A 171 9.88 -0.84 22.92
N ARG A 172 9.31 -1.95 23.42
CA ARG A 172 7.98 -1.98 24.05
C ARG A 172 7.97 -1.10 25.31
N GLY A 173 8.98 -1.19 26.16
CA GLY A 173 9.14 -0.33 27.34
C GLY A 173 9.16 1.16 26.96
N ASN A 174 9.94 1.54 25.95
CA ASN A 174 9.97 2.92 25.45
C ASN A 174 8.61 3.38 24.94
N ALA A 175 7.89 2.53 24.21
CA ALA A 175 6.54 2.83 23.73
C ALA A 175 5.57 3.04 24.90
N LEU A 176 5.56 2.13 25.88
CA LEU A 176 4.69 2.22 27.06
C LEU A 176 5.00 3.46 27.91
N ALA A 177 6.28 3.75 28.15
CA ALA A 177 6.72 4.93 28.90
C ALA A 177 6.22 6.22 28.25
N ARG A 178 6.38 6.35 26.92
CA ARG A 178 5.85 7.48 26.14
C ARG A 178 4.33 7.54 26.11
N GLY A 179 3.66 6.39 26.14
CA GLY A 179 2.21 6.28 26.27
C GLY A 179 1.70 6.65 27.68
N GLY A 180 2.60 6.80 28.66
CA GLY A 180 2.28 7.12 30.04
C GLY A 180 1.98 5.89 30.92
N GLU A 181 2.10 4.68 30.37
CA GLU A 181 1.97 3.41 31.09
C GLU A 181 3.31 3.02 31.72
N LEU A 182 3.68 3.76 32.78
CA LEU A 182 5.01 3.70 33.38
C LEU A 182 5.27 2.37 34.09
N GLU A 183 4.29 1.81 34.77
CA GLU A 183 4.39 0.53 35.47
C GLU A 183 4.60 -0.61 34.45
N ALA A 184 3.80 -0.64 33.38
CA ALA A 184 3.96 -1.62 32.30
C ALA A 184 5.29 -1.44 31.55
N ALA A 185 5.80 -0.21 31.46
CA ALA A 185 7.12 0.05 30.90
C ALA A 185 8.24 -0.57 31.74
N LEU A 186 8.16 -0.51 33.08
CA LEU A 186 9.13 -1.17 33.97
C LEU A 186 9.16 -2.68 33.76
N ASP A 187 8.00 -3.33 33.66
CA ASP A 187 7.92 -4.78 33.38
C ASP A 187 8.59 -5.12 32.04
N ALA A 188 8.37 -4.29 31.01
CA ALA A 188 8.97 -4.49 29.70
C ALA A 188 10.50 -4.28 29.72
N TYR A 189 11.01 -3.31 30.48
CA TYR A 189 12.46 -3.15 30.65
C TYR A 189 13.08 -4.29 31.45
N GLU A 190 12.41 -4.81 32.47
CA GLU A 190 12.85 -5.99 33.21
C GLU A 190 12.96 -7.20 32.28
N GLN A 191 11.94 -7.45 31.44
CA GLN A 191 12.00 -8.51 30.42
C GLN A 191 13.15 -8.32 29.42
N ALA A 192 13.49 -7.08 29.07
CA ALA A 192 14.64 -6.78 28.23
C ALA A 192 15.96 -7.15 28.93
N LEU A 193 16.09 -6.80 30.21
CA LEU A 193 17.27 -7.05 31.04
C LEU A 193 17.45 -8.52 31.43
N GLU A 194 16.37 -9.28 31.58
CA GLU A 194 16.43 -10.75 31.73
C GLU A 194 17.12 -11.41 30.53
N ARG A 195 16.87 -10.89 29.32
CA ARG A 195 17.44 -11.41 28.06
C ARG A 195 18.84 -10.86 27.80
N GLN A 196 19.08 -9.60 28.16
CA GLN A 196 20.36 -8.94 28.02
C GLN A 196 20.66 -8.08 29.26
N PRO A 197 21.31 -8.65 30.30
CA PRO A 197 21.56 -7.96 31.56
C PRO A 197 22.47 -6.73 31.47
N ASP A 198 23.28 -6.64 30.41
CA ASP A 198 24.22 -5.55 30.15
C ASP A 198 23.65 -4.46 29.23
N LEU A 199 22.35 -4.50 28.89
CA LEU A 199 21.68 -3.52 28.05
C LEU A 199 21.53 -2.18 28.80
N GLN A 200 22.59 -1.35 28.76
CA GLN A 200 22.65 -0.06 29.46
C GLN A 200 21.46 0.85 29.17
N ALA A 201 21.01 0.91 27.91
CA ALA A 201 19.85 1.73 27.54
C ALA A 201 18.56 1.32 28.29
N ALA A 202 18.37 0.02 28.56
CA ALA A 202 17.23 -0.45 29.34
C ALA A 202 17.38 -0.13 30.83
N LEU A 203 18.60 -0.24 31.39
CA LEU A 203 18.88 0.16 32.78
C LEU A 203 18.62 1.66 33.00
N ASP A 204 19.13 2.50 32.10
CA ASP A 204 18.98 3.95 32.18
C ASP A 204 17.50 4.35 32.08
N ASN A 205 16.77 3.78 31.12
CA ASN A 205 15.35 4.09 30.94
C ASN A 205 14.49 3.54 32.08
N GLN A 206 14.81 2.36 32.62
CA GLN A 206 14.12 1.80 33.78
C GLN A 206 14.31 2.70 35.02
N ALA A 207 15.54 3.13 35.31
CA ALA A 207 15.83 4.01 36.43
C ALA A 207 15.09 5.35 36.31
N LEU A 208 15.03 5.89 35.09
CA LEU A 208 14.29 7.11 34.78
C LEU A 208 12.79 6.95 35.05
N VAL A 209 12.18 5.87 34.57
CA VAL A 209 10.76 5.60 34.76
C VAL A 209 10.44 5.34 36.25
N GLN A 210 11.32 4.69 37.00
CA GLN A 210 11.17 4.53 38.45
C GLN A 210 11.17 5.87 39.18
N GLN A 211 12.08 6.78 38.83
CA GLN A 211 12.11 8.12 39.42
C GLN A 211 10.83 8.90 39.11
N LEU A 212 10.27 8.71 37.91
CA LEU A 212 9.02 9.35 37.49
C LEU A 212 7.81 8.84 38.28
N LEU A 213 7.75 7.54 38.53
CA LEU A 213 6.72 6.93 39.38
C LEU A 213 6.80 7.43 40.82
N GLN A 214 8.00 7.45 41.41
CA GLN A 214 8.22 7.96 42.77
C GLN A 214 7.79 9.43 42.91
N GLN A 215 8.08 10.27 41.92
CA GLN A 215 7.61 11.66 41.93
C GLN A 215 6.08 11.75 41.87
N ARG A 216 5.42 10.90 41.07
CA ARG A 216 3.97 10.83 41.01
C ARG A 216 3.35 10.42 42.35
N GLU A 217 3.93 9.41 43.00
CA GLU A 217 3.49 8.94 44.31
C GLU A 217 3.67 10.02 45.38
N ALA A 218 4.85 10.66 45.45
CA ALA A 218 5.11 11.75 46.40
C ALA A 218 4.15 12.95 46.20
N THR A 219 3.85 13.28 44.94
CA THR A 219 2.91 14.37 44.62
C THR A 219 1.46 13.99 44.94
N ALA A 220 1.11 12.71 44.85
CA ALA A 220 -0.20 12.21 45.25
C ALA A 220 -0.38 12.21 46.78
N GLU A 221 0.70 12.01 47.54
CA GLU A 221 0.70 12.09 49.01
C GLU A 221 0.66 13.53 49.55
N GLU A 222 1.20 14.50 48.81
CA GLU A 222 1.19 15.93 49.20
C GLU A 222 -0.15 16.67 48.97
N GLN A 223 -1.16 16.04 48.34
CA GLN A 223 -2.53 16.57 48.33
C GLN A 223 -3.22 16.25 49.67
N PRO A 224 -3.39 17.22 50.59
CA PRO A 224 -4.15 16.96 51.80
C PRO A 224 -5.62 16.84 51.40
N ALA A 225 -6.29 15.84 51.95
CA ALA A 225 -7.74 15.80 52.07
C ALA A 225 -8.21 17.01 52.90
N SER A 226 -8.28 18.20 52.32
CA SER A 226 -8.91 19.36 52.94
C SER A 226 -10.39 19.39 52.56
N SER A 227 -11.12 18.40 53.05
CA SER A 227 -12.56 18.48 53.21
C SER A 227 -12.96 17.51 54.31
N ASP A 228 -12.69 17.89 55.56
CA ASP A 228 -13.74 17.80 56.58
C ASP A 228 -13.44 18.63 57.84
N THR A 229 -14.54 19.15 58.39
CA THR A 229 -14.75 19.83 59.69
C THR A 229 -14.25 21.26 59.90
N GLN A 230 -15.17 22.24 59.85
CA GLN A 230 -15.79 22.78 61.09
C GLN A 230 -16.97 23.74 60.80
N GLY A 231 -18.12 23.50 61.42
CA GLY A 231 -19.08 24.56 61.76
C GLY A 231 -20.56 24.32 61.44
N THR A 232 -21.25 23.52 62.26
CA THR A 232 -22.68 23.75 62.56
C THR A 232 -22.74 24.41 63.94
N PRO A 233 -23.64 25.39 64.19
CA PRO A 233 -24.95 24.99 64.71
C PRO A 233 -26.15 25.85 64.23
N GLY A 234 -27.26 25.15 63.93
CA GLY A 234 -28.62 25.55 64.29
C GLY A 234 -29.38 26.59 63.45
N SER A 235 -30.41 26.15 62.72
CA SER A 235 -31.80 26.54 63.00
C SER A 235 -32.77 25.68 62.17
N GLU A 236 -33.76 25.09 62.84
CA GLU A 236 -34.92 24.41 62.27
C GLU A 236 -35.87 25.43 61.62
N THR A 237 -36.50 25.11 60.47
CA THR A 237 -37.96 24.92 60.29
C THR A 237 -38.37 24.87 58.81
N GLU A 238 -39.19 23.84 58.51
CA GLU A 238 -40.33 23.74 57.58
C GLU A 238 -40.40 24.52 56.24
N GLY A 239 -40.87 23.81 55.20
CA GLY A 239 -41.86 24.39 54.27
C GLY A 239 -41.57 24.33 52.76
N ASN A 240 -41.96 23.21 52.15
CA ASN A 240 -42.73 23.07 50.90
C ASN A 240 -42.66 24.11 49.74
N SER A 241 -42.52 23.56 48.52
CA SER A 241 -43.18 23.91 47.23
C SER A 241 -42.53 24.84 46.18
N SER A 242 -42.40 24.23 44.99
CA SER A 242 -42.71 24.70 43.62
C SER A 242 -41.91 25.82 42.94
N SER A 243 -41.32 25.43 41.81
CA SER A 243 -41.24 26.11 40.50
C SER A 243 -41.87 27.51 40.37
N ALA A 244 -41.08 28.50 39.91
CA ALA A 244 -41.20 29.13 38.58
C ALA A 244 -40.44 30.47 38.48
N SER A 245 -39.85 30.68 37.30
CA SER A 245 -39.65 31.95 36.56
C SER A 245 -38.64 33.01 37.00
N SER A 246 -37.81 33.36 36.00
CA SER A 246 -36.84 34.46 35.85
C SER A 246 -37.40 35.87 36.09
N PRO A 247 -36.55 36.91 36.02
CA PRO A 247 -36.74 37.83 34.87
C PRO A 247 -35.48 38.52 34.30
N ALA A 248 -35.67 38.98 33.05
CA ALA A 248 -35.08 40.16 32.37
C ALA A 248 -33.60 40.07 31.93
N GLN A 249 -33.16 40.57 30.76
CA GLN A 249 -33.67 41.51 29.75
C GLN A 249 -32.75 41.28 28.51
N GLY A 250 -33.14 41.28 27.24
CA GLY A 250 -33.95 42.23 26.48
C GLY A 250 -33.12 42.79 25.31
N THR A 251 -33.27 42.18 24.13
CA THR A 251 -32.84 42.56 22.76
C THR A 251 -33.42 43.93 22.31
N PRO A 252 -33.10 44.58 21.14
CA PRO A 252 -33.38 44.02 19.80
C PRO A 252 -32.55 44.51 18.58
N GLY A 253 -32.59 43.68 17.52
CA GLY A 253 -32.91 44.11 16.14
C GLY A 253 -31.85 43.79 15.06
N ASN A 254 -32.18 43.37 13.84
CA ASN A 254 -33.32 42.66 13.25
C ASN A 254 -32.92 42.26 11.81
N ASP A 255 -33.44 41.12 11.36
CA ASP A 255 -33.90 40.71 10.01
C ASP A 255 -33.04 40.76 8.74
N GLU A 256 -32.93 39.59 8.09
CA GLU A 256 -33.31 39.24 6.68
C GLU A 256 -32.73 37.83 6.38
N GLN A 257 -33.44 36.69 6.32
CA GLN A 257 -34.58 36.19 5.52
C GLN A 257 -34.20 35.60 4.13
N ALA A 258 -34.37 34.25 3.99
CA ALA A 258 -34.79 33.44 2.81
C ALA A 258 -34.12 32.03 2.81
N SER A 259 -34.81 30.95 3.20
CA SER A 259 -35.67 30.02 2.40
C SER A 259 -34.90 28.86 1.72
N ALA A 260 -35.07 27.62 2.22
CA ALA A 260 -35.79 26.44 1.64
C ALA A 260 -34.85 25.54 0.79
N GLU A 261 -34.79 24.20 0.88
CA GLU A 261 -35.85 23.18 0.82
C GLU A 261 -35.45 21.85 1.53
N GLN A 262 -36.46 21.13 2.04
CA GLN A 262 -36.56 19.67 2.26
C GLN A 262 -37.51 19.10 1.16
N PRO A 263 -37.81 17.77 0.98
CA PRO A 263 -37.87 16.71 2.00
C PRO A 263 -37.57 15.24 1.56
N GLY A 264 -37.62 14.34 2.56
CA GLY A 264 -38.20 12.97 2.45
C GLY A 264 -37.18 11.82 2.42
N GLU A 265 -37.39 10.67 3.07
CA GLU A 265 -38.39 10.17 4.02
C GLU A 265 -37.90 8.74 4.42
N GLY A 266 -38.23 8.24 5.62
CA GLY A 266 -38.09 6.79 5.91
C GLY A 266 -37.70 6.40 7.33
N SER A 267 -38.49 6.77 8.34
CA SER A 267 -38.52 6.07 9.64
C SER A 267 -39.45 4.86 9.59
N SER A 268 -39.04 3.76 10.22
CA SER A 268 -39.84 2.77 10.98
C SER A 268 -38.88 1.64 11.37
N ASN A 269 -38.84 1.06 12.57
CA ASN A 269 -39.89 0.91 13.56
C ASN A 269 -39.24 0.62 14.93
N SER A 270 -39.74 1.25 16.00
CA SER A 270 -39.50 0.84 17.38
C SER A 270 -40.68 -0.03 17.83
N GLN A 271 -40.44 -1.10 18.59
CA GLN A 271 -41.50 -1.76 19.35
C GLN A 271 -41.09 -1.96 20.81
N VAL A 272 -41.92 -1.37 21.65
CA VAL A 272 -41.97 -1.31 23.12
C VAL A 272 -42.57 -2.64 23.62
N THR A 273 -42.33 -3.16 24.85
CA THR A 273 -43.13 -2.92 26.08
C THR A 273 -42.68 -3.93 27.20
N PRO A 274 -42.85 -3.64 28.51
CA PRO A 274 -42.02 -4.08 29.64
C PRO A 274 -42.69 -5.07 30.61
N GLY A 275 -41.96 -5.54 31.64
CA GLY A 275 -42.52 -6.33 32.74
C GLY A 275 -41.62 -6.56 33.96
N ASN A 276 -41.85 -5.75 35.00
CA ASN A 276 -41.79 -5.93 36.47
C ASN A 276 -40.69 -6.68 37.27
N GLN A 277 -40.47 -6.08 38.46
CA GLN A 277 -39.49 -6.28 39.54
C GLN A 277 -39.64 -7.55 40.41
N ALA A 278 -38.49 -8.06 40.85
CA ALA A 278 -38.12 -8.44 42.25
C ALA A 278 -36.60 -8.76 42.18
N GLY A 279 -35.66 -8.11 42.85
CA GLY A 279 -35.56 -7.79 44.27
C GLY A 279 -34.46 -8.66 44.89
N ALA A 280 -33.18 -8.27 44.76
CA ALA A 280 -32.06 -8.63 45.65
C ALA A 280 -30.80 -7.84 45.22
N ASP A 281 -30.04 -7.43 46.22
CA ASP A 281 -28.82 -6.61 46.18
C ASP A 281 -27.80 -6.97 45.10
N ASP A 282 -27.25 -5.96 44.41
CA ASP A 282 -25.80 -5.77 44.41
C ASP A 282 -25.42 -4.38 43.88
N SER A 283 -24.60 -3.71 44.66
CA SER A 283 -24.18 -2.33 44.49
C SER A 283 -23.30 -2.10 43.26
N VAL A 284 -23.65 -1.05 42.54
CA VAL A 284 -22.86 -0.26 41.58
C VAL A 284 -21.37 -0.16 41.94
N THR A 285 -20.49 -0.46 40.99
CA THR A 285 -19.13 0.11 40.91
C THR A 285 -18.98 0.84 39.59
N GLN A 286 -19.46 2.08 39.57
CA GLN A 286 -19.07 3.09 38.59
C GLN A 286 -17.82 3.78 39.16
N PRO A 287 -16.71 3.88 38.42
CA PRO A 287 -15.51 4.56 38.92
C PRO A 287 -15.82 6.05 39.13
N PRO A 288 -15.32 6.67 40.22
CA PRO A 288 -15.68 8.03 40.56
C PRO A 288 -15.07 9.03 39.57
N GLN A 289 -15.92 9.86 38.97
CA GLN A 289 -15.45 11.05 38.26
C GLN A 289 -15.08 12.13 39.30
N ARG A 290 -13.79 12.43 39.43
CA ARG A 290 -13.29 13.56 40.25
C ARG A 290 -13.60 14.90 39.56
N PRO A 291 -13.99 15.94 40.31
CA PRO A 291 -14.13 17.30 39.79
C PRO A 291 -12.76 17.92 39.53
N VAL A 292 -12.68 18.74 38.49
CA VAL A 292 -11.45 19.22 37.85
C VAL A 292 -10.89 20.45 38.57
N SER A 293 -9.66 20.35 39.10
CA SER A 293 -8.80 21.49 39.44
C SER A 293 -7.84 21.75 38.28
N THR A 294 -8.33 22.46 37.26
CA THR A 294 -7.70 22.61 35.93
C THR A 294 -6.32 23.27 35.89
N SER A 295 -5.81 23.88 36.96
CA SER A 295 -4.58 24.67 36.93
C SER A 295 -3.31 23.96 37.43
N LEU A 296 -3.43 22.96 38.31
CA LEU A 296 -2.29 22.22 38.85
C LEU A 296 -1.92 21.02 37.96
N ASP A 297 -2.93 20.38 37.36
CA ASP A 297 -2.75 19.27 36.41
C ASP A 297 -1.95 19.69 35.16
N THR A 298 -2.02 20.96 34.76
CA THR A 298 -1.35 21.45 33.55
C THR A 298 0.16 21.57 33.73
N GLU A 299 0.66 22.02 34.88
CA GLU A 299 2.09 22.11 35.15
C GLU A 299 2.71 20.71 35.30
N GLN A 300 2.00 19.79 35.97
CA GLN A 300 2.42 18.39 36.10
C GLN A 300 2.45 17.67 34.75
N ARG A 301 1.49 17.92 33.86
CA ARG A 301 1.52 17.39 32.49
C ARG A 301 2.69 17.95 31.69
N GLN A 302 2.97 19.24 31.81
CA GLN A 302 4.11 19.85 31.12
C GLN A 302 5.45 19.33 31.64
N ALA A 303 5.60 19.16 32.96
CA ALA A 303 6.78 18.58 33.57
C ALA A 303 6.99 17.13 33.12
N LEU A 304 5.90 16.34 33.09
CA LEU A 304 5.91 14.97 32.57
C LEU A 304 6.32 14.93 31.09
N GLU A 305 5.77 15.79 30.25
CA GLU A 305 6.12 15.85 28.83
C GLU A 305 7.60 16.23 28.61
N GLN A 306 8.13 17.16 29.41
CA GLN A 306 9.54 17.54 29.37
C GLN A 306 10.44 16.38 29.79
N TRP A 307 10.07 15.65 30.83
CA TRP A 307 10.81 14.48 31.28
C TRP A 307 10.74 13.31 30.30
N LEU A 308 9.57 13.03 29.72
CA LEU A 308 9.44 12.01 28.69
C LEU A 308 10.35 12.33 27.49
N ARG A 309 10.58 13.61 27.17
CA ARG A 309 11.57 14.02 26.14
C ARG A 309 13.01 13.69 26.51
N GLU A 310 13.34 13.55 27.78
CA GLU A 310 14.68 13.17 28.23
C GLU A 310 14.95 11.67 28.10
N ILE A 311 13.91 10.82 28.02
CA ILE A 311 14.08 9.39 27.75
C ILE A 311 14.81 9.23 26.41
N PRO A 312 16.00 8.60 26.39
CA PRO A 312 16.72 8.27 25.17
C PRO A 312 15.86 7.38 24.26
N ASP A 313 15.22 7.99 23.27
CA ASP A 313 14.32 7.29 22.36
C ASP A 313 14.96 7.02 21.02
N ASN A 314 15.57 5.85 20.91
CA ASN A 314 15.96 5.33 19.63
C ASN A 314 15.61 3.85 19.50
N PRO A 315 14.32 3.50 19.33
CA PRO A 315 13.92 2.11 19.16
C PRO A 315 14.50 1.48 17.87
N ALA A 316 14.99 2.33 16.95
CA ALA A 316 15.60 1.93 15.70
C ALA A 316 17.06 1.51 15.82
N GLU A 317 17.78 1.88 16.88
CA GLU A 317 19.25 1.79 16.86
C GLU A 317 19.74 0.34 16.75
N LEU A 318 19.18 -0.57 17.54
CA LEU A 318 19.54 -1.98 17.52
C LEU A 318 19.12 -2.66 16.19
N LEU A 319 17.94 -2.31 15.68
CA LEU A 319 17.43 -2.82 14.40
C LEU A 319 18.27 -2.32 13.22
N ARG A 320 18.69 -1.05 13.25
CA ARG A 320 19.51 -0.43 12.20
C ARG A 320 20.92 -1.03 12.19
N ARG A 321 21.49 -1.33 13.35
CA ARG A 321 22.76 -2.08 13.47
C ARG A 321 22.63 -3.48 12.87
N LYS A 322 21.54 -4.20 13.16
CA LYS A 322 21.25 -5.50 12.55
C LYS A 322 21.17 -5.40 11.02
N PHE A 323 20.43 -4.43 10.50
CA PHE A 323 20.29 -4.22 9.06
C PHE A 323 21.62 -3.95 8.37
N TRP A 324 22.45 -3.09 8.98
CA TRP A 324 23.78 -2.79 8.46
C TRP A 324 24.64 -4.06 8.38
N TYR A 325 24.54 -4.91 9.40
CA TYR A 325 25.23 -6.20 9.45
C TYR A 325 24.73 -7.18 8.38
N GLU A 326 23.40 -7.33 8.22
CA GLU A 326 22.81 -8.19 7.17
C GLU A 326 23.16 -7.69 5.76
N GLN A 327 23.17 -6.37 5.55
CA GLN A 327 23.56 -5.78 4.27
C GLN A 327 25.02 -6.07 3.92
N GLN A 328 25.93 -6.02 4.91
CA GLN A 328 27.34 -6.39 4.71
C GLN A 328 27.49 -7.87 4.32
N LEU A 329 26.83 -8.77 5.06
CA LEU A 329 26.86 -10.21 4.76
C LEU A 329 26.42 -10.52 3.32
N HIS A 330 25.37 -9.86 2.84
CA HIS A 330 24.92 -10.03 1.46
C HIS A 330 25.93 -9.52 0.43
N GLN A 331 26.64 -8.43 0.71
CA GLN A 331 27.69 -7.93 -0.18
C GLN A 331 28.89 -8.88 -0.24
N GLU A 332 29.30 -9.44 0.90
CA GLU A 332 30.40 -10.42 0.96
C GLU A 332 30.04 -11.74 0.26
N THR A 333 28.79 -12.20 0.38
CA THR A 333 28.32 -13.44 -0.28
C THR A 333 28.19 -13.28 -1.80
N SER A 334 28.05 -12.04 -2.29
CA SER A 334 27.91 -11.73 -3.72
C SER A 334 29.24 -11.48 -4.45
N ARG A 335 30.38 -11.55 -3.74
CA ARG A 335 31.74 -11.43 -4.30
C ARG A 335 32.42 -12.78 -4.37
#